data_AF-A0A662TDF2-F1
#
_entry.id   AF-A0A662TDF2-F1
#
_cell.length_a   1.000
_cell.length_b   1.000
_cell.length_c   1.000
_cell.angle_alpha   90.00
_cell.angle_beta   90.00
_cell.angle_gamma   90.00
#
_symmetry.space_group_name_H-M   'P 1'
#
loop_
_entity.id
_entity.type
_entity.pdbx_description
1 polymer ?
#
loop_
_entity_poly.entity_id
_entity_poly.type
_entity_poly.pdbx_seq_one_letter_code
_entity_poly.pdbx_strand_id
1 'polypeptide(L)'
;MLSGRGGSSIRSRALLRGVRNVRRGVLTRSRIIDVISVKACTLAQLSRELGLSESSIRRHLRNMLAEGVVEKVRYKGRVLWRLGGSGQLDLEEASG
;
A
#
# COMPACT_ATOMS: atom_id res chain seq x y z
N MET A 1 7.91 49.67 19.76
CA MET A 1 8.48 48.31 19.74
C MET A 1 7.33 47.34 19.80
N LEU A 2 6.94 46.72 18.67
CA LEU A 2 5.81 45.78 18.62
C LEU A 2 6.24 44.45 18.00
N SER A 3 5.82 43.42 18.72
CA SER A 3 5.92 41.97 18.54
C SER A 3 5.88 41.41 17.12
N GLY A 4 6.56 40.27 16.95
CA GLY A 4 5.99 39.17 16.15
C GLY A 4 6.99 38.32 15.36
N ARG A 5 7.06 37.02 15.70
CA ARG A 5 6.73 35.88 14.80
C ARG A 5 7.43 34.58 15.24
N GLY A 6 6.81 33.87 16.19
CA GLY A 6 7.13 32.48 16.52
C GLY A 6 6.19 31.45 15.87
N GLY A 7 5.70 31.70 14.64
CA GLY A 7 4.52 31.00 14.08
C GLY A 7 4.66 30.27 12.74
N SER A 8 5.88 30.10 12.18
CA SER A 8 6.06 29.49 10.85
C SER A 8 6.56 28.04 10.86
N SER A 9 7.21 27.57 11.94
CA SER A 9 7.91 26.28 11.92
C SER A 9 6.97 25.06 11.91
N ILE A 10 5.84 25.12 12.65
CA ILE A 10 4.94 23.96 12.80
C ILE A 10 4.18 23.66 11.50
N ARG A 11 3.68 24.69 10.80
CA ARG A 11 2.94 24.53 9.54
C ARG A 11 3.82 23.97 8.41
N SER A 12 5.06 24.44 8.31
CA SER A 12 6.02 23.93 7.32
C SER A 12 6.37 22.46 7.58
N ARG A 13 6.60 22.07 8.85
CA ARG A 13 6.86 20.67 9.21
C ARG A 13 5.66 19.77 8.94
N ALA A 14 4.44 20.24 9.21
CA ALA A 14 3.22 19.49 8.94
C ALA A 14 3.00 19.27 7.43
N LEU A 15 3.22 20.31 6.61
CA LEU A 15 3.16 20.21 5.15
C LEU A 15 4.22 19.25 4.60
N LEU A 16 5.48 19.40 5.03
CA LEU A 16 6.58 18.51 4.62
C LEU A 16 6.33 17.06 5.05
N ARG A 17 5.80 16.85 6.25
CA ARG A 17 5.38 15.52 6.73
C ARG A 17 4.23 14.98 5.86
N GLY A 18 3.27 15.81 5.48
CA GLY A 18 2.20 15.49 4.54
C GLY A 18 2.75 15.04 3.18
N VAL A 19 3.56 15.87 2.52
CA VAL A 19 4.16 15.57 1.20
C VAL A 19 5.06 14.33 1.27
N ARG A 20 5.87 14.17 2.33
CA ARG A 20 6.70 12.97 2.53
C ARG A 20 5.84 11.73 2.76
N ASN A 21 4.72 11.85 3.46
CA ASN A 21 3.79 10.75 3.68
C ASN A 21 3.00 10.41 2.42
N VAL A 22 2.69 11.39 1.56
CA VAL A 22 2.12 11.16 0.23
C VAL A 22 3.12 10.40 -0.64
N ARG A 23 4.36 10.88 -0.76
CA ARG A 23 5.41 10.18 -1.53
C ARG A 23 5.64 8.76 -1.02
N ARG A 24 5.79 8.57 0.29
CA ARG A 24 5.92 7.23 0.89
C ARG A 24 4.69 6.37 0.64
N GLY A 25 3.48 6.93 0.76
CA GLY A 25 2.25 6.21 0.49
C GLY A 25 2.09 5.78 -0.95
N VAL A 26 2.49 6.64 -1.91
CA VAL A 26 2.53 6.30 -3.35
C VAL A 26 3.55 5.19 -3.59
N LEU A 27 4.79 5.33 -3.12
CA LEU A 27 5.83 4.31 -3.27
C LEU A 27 5.42 2.96 -2.67
N THR A 28 4.80 2.95 -1.49
CA THR A 28 4.32 1.70 -0.88
C THR A 28 3.21 1.06 -1.71
N ARG A 29 2.26 1.84 -2.23
CA ARG A 29 1.19 1.30 -3.10
C ARG A 29 1.73 0.78 -4.42
N SER A 30 2.69 1.48 -5.04
CA SER A 30 3.39 0.99 -6.24
C SER A 30 4.10 -0.34 -5.97
N ARG A 31 4.86 -0.45 -4.88
CA ARG A 31 5.52 -1.71 -4.51
C ARG A 31 4.53 -2.85 -4.22
N ILE A 32 3.35 -2.54 -3.66
CA ILE A 32 2.28 -3.54 -3.49
C ILE A 32 1.81 -4.02 -4.87
N ILE A 33 1.53 -3.09 -5.80
CA ILE A 33 1.13 -3.39 -7.19
C ILE A 33 2.17 -4.28 -7.87
N ASP A 34 3.46 -3.93 -7.77
CA ASP A 34 4.56 -4.68 -8.40
C ASP A 34 4.61 -6.15 -7.93
N VAL A 35 4.30 -6.41 -6.65
CA VAL A 35 4.29 -7.77 -6.11
C VAL A 35 3.04 -8.54 -6.55
N ILE A 36 1.87 -7.91 -6.49
CA ILE A 36 0.60 -8.59 -6.79
C ILE A 36 0.29 -8.68 -8.30
N SER A 37 0.97 -7.90 -9.13
CA SER A 37 0.90 -8.00 -10.60
C SER A 37 1.49 -9.32 -11.09
N VAL A 38 2.51 -9.83 -10.37
CA VAL A 38 3.15 -11.13 -10.65
C VAL A 38 2.32 -12.27 -10.08
N LYS A 39 1.85 -12.18 -8.82
CA LYS A 39 1.06 -13.23 -8.19
C LYS A 39 0.15 -12.71 -7.07
N ALA A 40 -1.02 -13.32 -6.93
CA ALA A 40 -1.92 -13.04 -5.82
C ALA A 40 -1.25 -13.40 -4.49
N CYS A 41 -1.27 -12.47 -3.53
CA CYS A 41 -0.54 -12.61 -2.27
C CYS A 41 -1.45 -12.45 -1.05
N THR A 42 -1.15 -13.19 0.02
CA THR A 42 -1.70 -12.93 1.35
C THR A 42 -1.08 -11.67 1.97
N LEU A 43 -1.74 -11.13 3.00
CA LEU A 43 -1.21 -10.02 3.78
C LEU A 43 0.18 -10.34 4.39
N ALA A 44 0.35 -11.57 4.90
CA ALA A 44 1.60 -12.03 5.48
C ALA A 44 2.73 -12.15 4.44
N GLN A 45 2.42 -12.61 3.21
CA GLN A 45 3.38 -12.63 2.12
C GLN A 45 3.83 -11.22 1.73
N LEU A 46 2.91 -10.28 1.56
CA LEU A 46 3.24 -8.88 1.27
C LEU A 46 4.08 -8.25 2.39
N SER A 47 3.80 -8.58 3.65
CA SER A 47 4.58 -8.08 4.80
C SER A 47 6.02 -8.52 4.75
N ARG A 48 6.26 -9.81 4.51
CA ARG A 48 7.59 -10.38 4.35
C ARG A 48 8.31 -9.82 3.13
N GLU A 49 7.64 -9.76 1.99
CA GLU A 49 8.23 -9.30 0.73
C GLU A 49 8.63 -7.81 0.79
N LEU A 50 7.78 -6.97 1.38
CA LEU A 50 7.99 -5.53 1.39
C LEU A 50 8.79 -5.02 2.59
N GLY A 51 9.00 -5.85 3.61
CA GLY A 51 9.64 -5.47 4.87
C GLY A 51 8.80 -4.47 5.68
N LEU A 52 7.47 -4.51 5.55
CA LEU A 52 6.54 -3.58 6.21
C LEU A 52 5.58 -4.34 7.11
N SER A 53 5.10 -3.68 8.18
CA SER A 53 4.12 -4.31 9.08
C SER A 53 2.80 -4.63 8.38
N GLU A 54 2.18 -5.73 8.76
CA GLU A 54 0.87 -6.14 8.24
C GLU A 54 -0.19 -5.03 8.41
N SER A 55 -0.19 -4.31 9.53
CA SER A 55 -1.12 -3.20 9.76
C SER A 55 -0.93 -2.07 8.76
N SER A 56 0.31 -1.74 8.39
CA SER A 56 0.60 -0.72 7.39
C SER A 56 0.11 -1.16 6.02
N ILE A 57 0.45 -2.39 5.61
CA ILE A 57 0.04 -2.94 4.31
C ILE A 57 -1.48 -3.05 4.23
N ARG A 58 -2.15 -3.56 5.28
CA ARG A 58 -3.61 -3.66 5.35
C ARG A 58 -4.28 -2.32 5.15
N ARG A 59 -3.75 -1.24 5.74
CA ARG A 59 -4.24 0.12 5.51
C ARG A 59 -4.14 0.51 4.04
N HIS A 60 -3.00 0.27 3.40
CA HIS A 60 -2.82 0.57 1.98
C HIS A 60 -3.76 -0.25 1.09
N LEU A 61 -3.86 -1.57 1.33
CA LEU A 61 -4.77 -2.45 0.58
C LEU A 61 -6.24 -2.07 0.72
N ARG A 62 -6.69 -1.63 1.91
CA ARG A 62 -8.07 -1.14 2.09
C ARG A 62 -8.34 0.12 1.27
N ASN A 63 -7.39 1.05 1.22
CA ASN A 63 -7.53 2.26 0.40
C ASN A 63 -7.53 1.91 -1.09
N MET A 64 -6.60 1.05 -1.52
CA MET A 64 -6.53 0.58 -2.90
C MET A 64 -7.77 -0.21 -3.34
N LEU A 65 -8.37 -0.98 -2.42
CA LEU A 65 -9.63 -1.70 -2.66
C LEU A 65 -10.79 -0.72 -2.88
N ALA A 66 -10.88 0.32 -2.05
CA ALA A 66 -11.88 1.36 -2.20
C ALA A 66 -11.69 2.16 -3.51
N GLU A 67 -10.46 2.28 -3.99
CA GLU A 67 -10.10 2.88 -5.28
C GLU A 67 -10.28 1.90 -6.48
N GLY A 68 -10.62 0.62 -6.24
CA GLY A 68 -10.76 -0.40 -7.29
C GLY A 68 -9.44 -0.92 -7.89
N VAL A 69 -8.30 -0.53 -7.33
CA VAL A 69 -6.96 -0.92 -7.81
C VAL A 69 -6.65 -2.39 -7.51
N VAL A 70 -7.19 -2.92 -6.40
CA VAL A 70 -6.99 -4.31 -5.97
C VAL A 70 -8.31 -4.97 -5.63
N GLU A 71 -8.33 -6.29 -5.70
CA GLU A 71 -9.43 -7.13 -5.28
C GLU A 71 -9.02 -8.07 -4.15
N LYS A 72 -10.01 -8.46 -3.36
CA LYS A 72 -9.87 -9.45 -2.29
C LYS A 72 -10.55 -10.75 -2.72
N VAL A 73 -9.79 -11.83 -2.80
CA VAL A 73 -10.28 -13.16 -3.20
C VAL A 73 -10.11 -14.16 -2.06
N ARG A 74 -11.06 -15.08 -1.90
CA ARG A 74 -10.93 -16.19 -0.94
C ARG A 74 -10.50 -17.44 -1.69
N TYR A 75 -9.39 -18.04 -1.29
CA TYR A 75 -8.85 -19.26 -1.89
C TYR A 75 -8.33 -20.20 -0.81
N LYS A 76 -8.79 -21.48 -0.82
CA LYS A 76 -8.43 -22.51 0.17
C LYS A 76 -8.46 -22.00 1.62
N GLY A 77 -9.53 -21.29 1.99
CA GLY A 77 -9.73 -20.73 3.33
C GLY A 77 -8.90 -19.48 3.67
N ARG A 78 -8.03 -19.00 2.77
CA ARG A 78 -7.19 -17.82 2.96
C ARG A 78 -7.68 -16.63 2.13
N VAL A 79 -7.31 -15.43 2.59
CA VAL A 79 -7.56 -14.18 1.85
C VAL A 79 -6.33 -13.84 1.03
N LEU A 80 -6.52 -13.72 -0.28
CA LEU A 80 -5.53 -13.25 -1.24
C LEU A 80 -5.92 -11.86 -1.76
N TRP A 81 -4.91 -11.09 -2.10
CA TRP A 81 -5.01 -9.79 -2.76
C TRP A 81 -4.41 -9.89 -4.15
N ARG A 82 -5.15 -9.37 -5.15
CA ARG A 82 -4.74 -9.30 -6.55
C ARG A 82 -5.04 -7.93 -7.15
N LEU A 83 -4.52 -7.63 -8.34
CA LEU A 83 -4.96 -6.46 -9.10
C LEU A 83 -6.44 -6.55 -9.47
N GLY A 84 -7.13 -5.41 -9.43
CA GLY A 84 -8.50 -5.29 -9.90
C GLY A 84 -8.58 -5.10 -11.41
N GLY A 85 -9.70 -5.51 -12.01
CA GLY A 85 -10.09 -5.05 -13.34
C GLY A 85 -9.67 -5.91 -14.53
N SER A 86 -8.42 -6.39 -14.65
CA SER A 86 -7.98 -7.35 -15.69
C SER A 86 -6.45 -7.51 -15.70
N GLY A 87 -5.98 -8.74 -15.88
CA GLY A 87 -4.58 -9.02 -16.21
C GLY A 87 -3.66 -9.28 -15.02
N GLN A 88 -4.10 -10.06 -14.03
CA GLN A 88 -3.11 -10.90 -13.37
C GLN A 88 -2.77 -11.98 -14.40
N LEU A 89 -1.51 -12.02 -14.86
CA LEU A 89 -1.00 -13.16 -15.62
C LEU A 89 -1.32 -14.39 -14.78
N ASP A 90 -2.17 -15.28 -15.32
CA ASP A 90 -2.58 -16.50 -14.65
C ASP A 90 -1.30 -17.21 -14.23
N LEU A 91 -1.09 -17.31 -12.92
CA LEU A 91 0.00 -18.10 -12.41
C LEU A 91 -0.48 -19.55 -12.54
N GLU A 92 -0.23 -20.13 -13.71
CA GLU A 92 -0.07 -21.56 -13.85
C GLU A 92 0.79 -22.05 -12.68
N GLU A 93 0.19 -22.95 -11.93
CA GLU A 93 0.85 -24.08 -11.31
C GLU A 93 2.03 -23.80 -10.36
N ALA A 94 1.70 -23.52 -9.09
CA ALA A 94 2.54 -23.99 -7.99
C ALA A 94 2.07 -25.39 -7.56
N SER A 95 2.23 -26.37 -8.45
CA SER A 95 2.40 -27.79 -8.10
C SER A 95 3.90 -28.01 -7.89
N GLY A 96 4.30 -28.39 -6.68
CA GLY A 96 5.68 -28.68 -6.31
C GLY A 96 5.81 -28.78 -4.81
#